data_AF-A0A954BVC9-F1
#
_entry.id   AF-A0A954BVC9-F1
#
_cell.length_a   1.000
_cell.length_b   1.000
_cell.length_c   1.000
_cell.angle_alpha   90.00
_cell.angle_beta   90.00
_cell.angle_gamma   90.00
#
_symmetry.space_group_name_H-M   'P 1'
#
loop_
_entity.id
_entity.type
_entity.pdbx_description
1 polymer ?
#
loop_
_entity_poly.entity_id
_entity_poly.type
_entity_poly.pdbx_seq_one_letter_code
_entity_poly.pdbx_strand_id
1 'polypeptide(L)'
;MNHGKGGGVASAYFFSERQKFWMGDPYERAYNSWYLGMLYFELGNREDAMACFKNAMFVDTGDIEAGQYAADWVPAFIMRTRCFLDRGDEDGAKMVLDELNRLPKDEANFDPDCPWFTLDAQRDANTVMMIELGEGPYFTAEGNYGSVRATNQGEYAESLAQVWVDGEPLGQAYRIGDTFFQAITRGGRVMDDILKGKAIAKTAGIVTGAAAMHVGRKLLEHGAKKDSKGNVIAGAVVLGVGAAVLLASLLMNAEADTRGDVLLPGETHLMMAKLPPGKHTVEVRYYDGYGRELRDMRQQNVPLEVPERGDATLLLRSKPRYVVPDSDVWRNENPYAGMK
;
A
#
# COMPACT_ATOMS: atom_id res chain seq x y z
N MET A 1 5.61 31.01 46.70
CA MET A 1 6.38 31.41 45.50
C MET A 1 7.70 30.64 45.49
N ASN A 2 8.03 30.08 44.31
CA ASN A 2 9.29 29.48 43.87
C ASN A 2 9.94 28.32 44.63
N HIS A 3 9.82 27.12 44.05
CA HIS A 3 10.94 26.19 43.92
C HIS A 3 11.10 25.79 42.45
N GLY A 4 12.28 26.10 41.89
CA GLY A 4 12.62 25.83 40.50
C GLY A 4 12.79 24.33 40.20
N LYS A 5 12.18 23.89 39.10
CA LYS A 5 12.45 22.61 38.44
C LYS A 5 12.73 22.91 36.97
N GLY A 6 14.00 23.00 36.61
CA GLY A 6 14.45 23.28 35.23
C GLY A 6 15.55 22.35 34.72
N GLY A 7 15.80 21.22 35.39
CA GLY A 7 16.94 20.34 35.07
C GLY A 7 16.61 18.97 34.50
N GLY A 8 15.36 18.51 34.57
CA GLY A 8 15.00 17.12 34.23
C GLY A 8 14.40 16.90 32.83
N VAL A 9 13.97 17.97 32.16
CA VAL A 9 13.23 17.85 30.90
C VAL A 9 14.18 17.87 29.70
N ALA A 10 15.25 18.67 29.75
CA ALA A 10 16.20 18.78 28.66
C ALA A 10 17.04 17.50 28.42
N SER A 11 17.42 16.77 29.48
CA SER A 11 18.17 15.51 29.34
C SER A 11 17.30 14.37 28.80
N ALA A 12 15.99 14.36 29.10
CA ALA A 12 15.06 13.38 28.58
C ALA A 12 14.75 13.57 27.07
N TYR A 13 14.78 14.82 26.58
CA TYR A 13 14.70 15.11 25.15
C TYR A 13 15.98 14.71 24.41
N PHE A 14 17.17 15.01 24.97
CA PHE A 14 18.44 14.69 24.30
C PHE A 14 18.80 13.19 24.25
N PHE A 15 18.30 12.37 25.18
CA PHE A 15 18.54 10.92 25.17
C PHE A 15 17.44 10.10 24.48
N SER A 16 16.23 10.64 24.29
CA SER A 16 15.13 9.91 23.63
C SER A 16 15.20 9.94 22.10
N GLU A 17 15.89 10.93 21.53
CA GLU A 17 15.96 11.13 20.07
C GLU A 17 17.02 10.24 19.39
N ARG A 18 18.02 9.76 20.13
CA ARG A 18 19.20 9.07 19.56
C ARG A 18 19.14 7.53 19.58
N GLN A 19 18.05 6.93 20.10
CA GLN A 19 17.94 5.46 20.17
C GLN A 19 16.48 4.96 20.11
N LYS A 20 15.65 5.51 19.22
CA LYS A 20 14.47 4.75 18.77
C LYS A 20 14.97 3.64 17.84
N PHE A 21 14.90 2.39 18.30
CA PHE A 21 14.94 1.26 17.39
C PHE A 21 13.80 1.47 16.38
N TRP A 22 14.16 1.60 15.12
CA TRP A 22 13.18 1.65 14.04
C TRP A 22 12.46 0.30 14.05
N MET A 23 11.12 0.33 14.04
CA MET A 23 10.26 -0.87 13.98
C MET A 23 9.32 -0.87 12.78
N GLY A 24 9.34 0.21 12.00
CA GLY A 24 8.48 0.43 10.85
C GLY A 24 7.39 1.44 11.10
N ASP A 25 7.05 2.15 10.03
CA ASP A 25 5.82 2.90 9.96
C ASP A 25 4.63 1.93 10.07
N PRO A 26 3.45 2.41 10.50
CA PRO A 26 2.28 1.54 10.74
C PRO A 26 1.94 0.61 9.57
N TYR A 27 1.94 1.13 8.33
CA TYR A 27 1.64 0.33 7.14
C TYR A 27 2.67 -0.80 6.91
N GLU A 28 3.97 -0.55 7.13
CA GLU A 28 5.03 -1.55 6.97
C GLU A 28 4.87 -2.69 7.99
N ARG A 29 4.50 -2.34 9.22
CA ARG A 29 4.21 -3.30 10.28
C ARG A 29 2.93 -4.09 10.00
N ALA A 30 1.93 -3.47 9.37
CA ALA A 30 0.73 -4.16 8.91
C ALA A 30 1.06 -5.18 7.82
N TYR A 31 1.86 -4.79 6.81
CA TYR A 31 2.37 -5.71 5.77
C TYR A 31 3.17 -6.88 6.37
N ASN A 32 4.10 -6.60 7.28
CA ASN A 32 4.87 -7.65 7.96
C ASN A 32 3.98 -8.65 8.69
N SER A 33 2.95 -8.16 9.38
CA SER A 33 1.97 -9.02 10.05
C SER A 33 1.16 -9.84 9.06
N TRP A 34 0.77 -9.25 7.93
CA TRP A 34 0.01 -9.95 6.90
C TRP A 34 0.82 -11.00 6.15
N TYR A 35 2.06 -10.71 5.75
CA TYR A 35 2.94 -11.72 5.15
C TYR A 35 3.18 -12.89 6.09
N LEU A 36 3.40 -12.63 7.37
CA LEU A 36 3.51 -13.69 8.37
C LEU A 36 2.20 -14.49 8.49
N GLY A 37 1.06 -13.81 8.44
CA GLY A 37 -0.26 -14.45 8.40
C GLY A 37 -0.45 -15.34 7.17
N MET A 38 -0.01 -14.89 5.99
CA MET A 38 -0.03 -15.69 4.75
C MET A 38 0.80 -16.96 4.90
N LEU A 39 2.00 -16.87 5.46
CA LEU A 39 2.85 -18.04 5.72
C LEU A 39 2.17 -19.04 6.68
N TYR A 40 1.57 -18.55 7.77
CA TYR A 40 0.81 -19.43 8.68
C TYR A 40 -0.40 -20.04 7.98
N PHE A 41 -1.07 -19.28 7.11
CA PHE A 41 -2.19 -19.77 6.32
C PHE A 41 -1.73 -20.89 5.36
N GLU A 42 -0.62 -20.71 4.65
CA GLU A 42 -0.09 -21.76 3.77
C GLU A 42 0.34 -23.02 4.54
N LEU A 43 0.85 -22.86 5.76
CA LEU A 43 1.25 -23.97 6.63
C LEU A 43 0.08 -24.68 7.33
N GLY A 44 -1.16 -24.23 7.15
CA GLY A 44 -2.34 -24.82 7.83
C GLY A 44 -2.62 -24.25 9.23
N ASN A 45 -1.80 -23.33 9.74
CA ASN A 45 -1.92 -22.74 11.07
C ASN A 45 -2.93 -21.57 11.08
N ARG A 46 -4.22 -21.89 10.93
CA ARG A 46 -5.30 -20.90 10.75
C ARG A 46 -5.48 -19.93 11.93
N GLU A 47 -5.28 -20.40 13.16
CA GLU A 47 -5.41 -19.53 14.36
C GLU A 47 -4.29 -18.48 14.42
N ASP A 48 -3.04 -18.90 14.18
CA ASP A 48 -1.89 -17.99 14.13
C ASP A 48 -2.02 -17.01 12.96
N ALA A 49 -2.48 -17.50 11.80
CA ALA A 49 -2.79 -16.67 10.65
C ALA A 49 -3.85 -15.62 11.00
N MET A 50 -4.96 -16.03 11.63
CA MET A 50 -6.04 -15.14 12.02
C MET A 50 -5.57 -14.07 13.02
N ALA A 51 -4.70 -14.44 13.98
CA ALA A 51 -4.08 -13.50 14.90
C ALA A 51 -3.20 -12.48 14.18
N CYS A 52 -2.41 -12.93 13.20
CA CYS A 52 -1.57 -12.08 12.36
C CYS A 52 -2.39 -11.09 11.52
N PHE A 53 -3.46 -11.55 10.86
CA PHE A 53 -4.34 -10.66 10.09
C PHE A 53 -5.09 -9.67 10.98
N LYS A 54 -5.53 -10.08 12.17
CA LYS A 54 -6.10 -9.16 13.17
C LYS A 54 -5.06 -8.13 13.63
N ASN A 55 -3.81 -8.54 13.82
CA ASN A 55 -2.73 -7.61 14.18
C ASN A 55 -2.45 -6.60 13.05
N ALA A 56 -2.47 -7.04 11.79
CA ALA A 56 -2.36 -6.14 10.64
C ALA A 56 -3.45 -5.05 10.66
N MET A 57 -4.71 -5.45 10.87
CA MET A 57 -5.82 -4.51 11.03
C MET A 57 -5.62 -3.55 12.22
N PHE A 58 -5.12 -4.06 13.35
CA PHE A 58 -4.93 -3.23 14.55
C PHE A 58 -3.80 -2.20 14.38
N VAL A 59 -2.67 -2.60 13.79
CA VAL A 59 -1.53 -1.69 13.60
C VAL A 59 -1.84 -0.59 12.60
N ASP A 60 -2.69 -0.89 11.62
CA ASP A 60 -3.24 0.07 10.66
C ASP A 60 -4.13 1.14 11.32
N THR A 61 -4.77 0.81 12.45
CA THR A 61 -5.66 1.77 13.13
C THR A 61 -4.92 2.99 13.73
N GLY A 62 -5.59 4.15 13.69
CA GLY A 62 -5.17 5.43 14.26
C GLY A 62 -4.98 5.43 15.79
N ASP A 63 -4.65 6.60 16.35
CA ASP A 63 -4.56 6.78 17.81
C ASP A 63 -5.93 6.58 18.47
N ILE A 64 -5.95 5.81 19.56
CA ILE A 64 -7.15 5.21 20.17
C ILE A 64 -8.02 6.29 20.86
N GLU A 65 -7.44 7.45 21.18
CA GLU A 65 -8.10 8.49 21.98
C GLU A 65 -9.22 9.27 21.26
N ALA A 66 -9.26 9.32 19.92
CA ALA A 66 -10.23 10.16 19.20
C ALA A 66 -11.53 9.42 18.77
N GLY A 67 -11.68 8.14 19.12
CA GLY A 67 -12.96 7.42 19.00
C GLY A 67 -13.52 7.18 17.60
N GLN A 68 -12.77 7.49 16.53
CA GLN A 68 -13.18 7.27 15.15
C GLN A 68 -11.98 6.97 14.25
N TYR A 69 -11.52 5.72 14.16
CA TYR A 69 -10.66 5.25 13.04
C TYR A 69 -10.95 3.77 12.76
N ALA A 70 -11.20 3.43 11.50
CA ALA A 70 -11.34 2.05 11.03
C ALA A 70 -10.09 1.68 10.24
N ALA A 71 -9.57 0.46 10.43
CA ALA A 71 -8.52 -0.09 9.57
C ALA A 71 -9.03 -0.07 8.13
N ASP A 72 -8.27 0.49 7.20
CA ASP A 72 -8.67 0.60 5.79
C ASP A 72 -7.81 -0.23 4.84
N TRP A 73 -6.90 -1.05 5.38
CA TRP A 73 -6.13 -2.00 4.61
C TRP A 73 -6.85 -3.35 4.39
N VAL A 74 -7.56 -3.47 3.26
CA VAL A 74 -8.46 -4.59 2.91
C VAL A 74 -7.81 -5.99 2.85
N PRO A 75 -6.52 -6.19 2.44
CA PRO A 75 -5.93 -7.53 2.35
C PRO A 75 -6.04 -8.35 3.65
N ALA A 76 -5.94 -7.68 4.80
CA ALA A 76 -6.09 -8.33 6.10
C ALA A 76 -7.54 -8.76 6.38
N PHE A 77 -8.53 -7.96 5.97
CA PHE A 77 -9.95 -8.33 6.10
C PHE A 77 -10.27 -9.57 5.29
N ILE A 78 -9.84 -9.62 4.03
CA ILE A 78 -10.09 -10.76 3.13
C ILE A 78 -9.53 -12.05 3.73
N MET A 79 -8.26 -12.05 4.13
CA MET A 79 -7.63 -13.26 4.65
C MET A 79 -8.17 -13.67 6.02
N ARG A 80 -8.56 -12.71 6.86
CA ARG A 80 -9.26 -13.00 8.11
C ARG A 80 -10.64 -13.63 7.87
N THR A 81 -11.39 -13.17 6.87
CA THR A 81 -12.64 -13.80 6.42
C THR A 81 -12.38 -15.25 5.96
N ARG A 82 -11.29 -15.51 5.24
CA ARG A 82 -10.91 -16.89 4.85
C ARG A 82 -10.65 -17.79 6.05
N CYS A 83 -9.94 -17.31 7.07
CA CYS A 83 -9.73 -18.07 8.31
C CYS A 83 -11.05 -18.48 8.99
N PHE A 84 -12.05 -17.59 9.00
CA PHE A 84 -13.37 -17.91 9.56
C PHE A 84 -14.11 -18.96 8.73
N LEU A 85 -14.11 -18.81 7.40
CA LEU A 85 -14.77 -19.76 6.50
C LEU A 85 -14.13 -21.16 6.53
N ASP A 86 -12.79 -21.24 6.61
CA ASP A 86 -12.07 -22.51 6.74
C ASP A 86 -12.48 -23.29 8.01
N ARG A 87 -12.84 -22.56 9.08
CA ARG A 87 -13.37 -23.10 10.34
C ARG A 87 -14.88 -23.40 10.31
N GLY A 88 -15.58 -23.04 9.24
CA GLY A 88 -17.05 -23.11 9.17
C GLY A 88 -17.78 -22.07 10.01
N ASP A 89 -17.10 -20.98 10.40
CA ASP A 89 -17.68 -19.87 11.18
C ASP A 89 -18.18 -18.76 10.23
N GLU A 90 -19.36 -18.95 9.66
CA GLU A 90 -19.95 -17.99 8.72
C GLU A 90 -20.34 -16.67 9.41
N ASP A 91 -20.73 -16.71 10.68
CA ASP A 91 -21.09 -15.51 11.45
C ASP A 91 -19.85 -14.62 11.65
N GLY A 92 -18.72 -15.21 12.03
CA GLY A 92 -17.44 -14.52 12.13
C GLY A 92 -16.99 -13.94 10.79
N ALA A 93 -17.11 -14.71 9.70
CA ALA A 93 -16.81 -14.25 8.35
C ALA A 93 -17.69 -13.05 7.95
N LYS A 94 -19.00 -13.13 8.23
CA LYS A 94 -19.95 -12.05 7.97
C LYS A 94 -19.63 -10.80 8.78
N MET A 95 -19.26 -10.93 10.05
CA MET A 95 -18.90 -9.78 10.88
C MET A 95 -17.71 -9.01 10.30
N VAL A 96 -16.68 -9.70 9.82
CA VAL A 96 -15.50 -9.07 9.18
C VAL A 96 -15.89 -8.39 7.87
N LEU A 97 -16.72 -9.02 7.05
CA LEU A 97 -17.20 -8.43 5.80
C LEU A 97 -18.12 -7.22 6.03
N ASP A 98 -18.95 -7.25 7.07
CA ASP A 98 -19.78 -6.11 7.45
C ASP A 98 -18.92 -4.93 7.95
N GLU A 99 -17.78 -5.20 8.59
CA GLU A 99 -16.78 -4.18 8.95
C GLU A 99 -16.12 -3.58 7.70
N LEU A 100 -15.62 -4.42 6.79
CA LEU A 100 -15.05 -4.02 5.49
C LEU A 100 -16.03 -3.18 4.67
N ASN A 101 -17.32 -3.52 4.70
CA ASN A 101 -18.35 -2.79 3.96
C ASN A 101 -18.73 -1.44 4.57
N ARG A 102 -18.36 -1.16 5.83
CA ARG A 102 -18.53 0.15 6.47
C ARG A 102 -17.35 1.10 6.26
N LEU A 103 -16.23 0.60 5.74
CA LEU A 103 -15.06 1.42 5.49
C LEU A 103 -15.36 2.53 4.47
N PRO A 104 -14.71 3.70 4.58
CA PRO A 104 -14.72 4.69 3.52
C PRO A 104 -14.31 4.05 2.19
N LYS A 105 -15.16 4.20 1.18
CA LYS A 105 -14.98 3.64 -0.16
C LYS A 105 -14.10 4.57 -1.01
N ASP A 106 -12.91 4.87 -0.49
CA ASP A 106 -11.94 5.73 -1.20
C ASP A 106 -11.31 4.94 -2.35
N GLU A 107 -11.69 5.30 -3.57
CA GLU A 107 -11.19 4.70 -4.80
C GLU A 107 -9.67 4.83 -4.93
N ALA A 108 -9.00 5.74 -4.20
CA ALA A 108 -7.53 5.83 -4.17
C ALA A 108 -6.87 4.70 -3.38
N ASN A 109 -7.58 4.08 -2.42
CA ASN A 109 -7.06 2.99 -1.59
C ASN A 109 -7.40 1.61 -2.18
N PHE A 110 -8.66 1.38 -2.54
CA PHE A 110 -9.13 0.11 -3.10
C PHE A 110 -10.34 0.29 -4.02
N ASP A 111 -10.65 -0.73 -4.82
CA ASP A 111 -11.83 -0.77 -5.67
C ASP A 111 -13.08 -1.07 -4.82
N PRO A 112 -14.02 -0.11 -4.66
CA PRO A 112 -15.20 -0.31 -3.84
C PRO A 112 -16.23 -1.27 -4.43
N ASP A 113 -16.14 -1.54 -5.75
CA ASP A 113 -17.03 -2.43 -6.50
C ASP A 113 -16.46 -3.86 -6.59
N CYS A 114 -15.39 -4.16 -5.85
CA CYS A 114 -14.80 -5.49 -5.78
C CYS A 114 -15.86 -6.55 -5.39
N PRO A 115 -16.15 -7.55 -6.25
CA PRO A 115 -17.25 -8.50 -6.04
C PRO A 115 -16.99 -9.45 -4.86
N TRP A 116 -15.75 -9.54 -4.41
CA TRP A 116 -15.29 -10.43 -3.34
C TRP A 116 -15.65 -9.93 -1.94
N PHE A 117 -16.29 -8.77 -1.79
CA PHE A 117 -16.68 -8.20 -0.49
C PHE A 117 -18.04 -8.70 0.02
N THR A 118 -18.53 -9.82 -0.51
CA THR A 118 -19.79 -10.46 -0.10
C THR A 118 -19.54 -11.86 0.44
N LEU A 119 -20.39 -12.31 1.37
CA LEU A 119 -20.27 -13.64 1.97
C LEU A 119 -20.46 -14.74 0.92
N ASP A 120 -21.42 -14.58 0.01
CA ASP A 120 -21.68 -15.57 -1.05
C ASP A 120 -20.47 -15.73 -1.99
N ALA A 121 -19.88 -14.63 -2.45
CA ALA A 121 -18.69 -14.69 -3.30
C ALA A 121 -17.49 -15.32 -2.57
N GLN A 122 -17.34 -15.03 -1.28
CA GLN A 122 -16.32 -15.67 -0.45
C GLN A 122 -16.59 -17.17 -0.29
N ARG A 123 -17.81 -17.58 0.05
CA ARG A 123 -18.17 -19.01 0.23
C ARG A 123 -17.95 -19.83 -1.04
N ASP A 124 -18.22 -19.25 -2.20
CA ASP A 124 -18.16 -19.98 -3.46
C ASP A 124 -16.72 -20.18 -3.96
N ALA A 125 -15.76 -19.38 -3.48
CA ALA A 125 -14.35 -19.49 -3.83
C ALA A 125 -13.58 -20.44 -2.89
N ASN A 126 -12.64 -21.20 -3.46
CA ASN A 126 -11.67 -22.03 -2.75
C ASN A 126 -10.21 -21.73 -3.15
N THR A 127 -10.01 -20.67 -3.93
CA THR A 127 -8.71 -20.22 -4.40
C THR A 127 -8.64 -18.71 -4.21
N VAL A 128 -7.55 -18.24 -3.59
CA VAL A 128 -7.27 -16.83 -3.34
C VAL A 128 -5.93 -16.46 -3.95
N MET A 129 -5.93 -15.57 -4.92
CA MET A 129 -4.74 -15.07 -5.61
C MET A 129 -4.53 -13.60 -5.23
N MET A 130 -3.46 -13.35 -4.49
CA MET A 130 -2.97 -12.02 -4.14
C MET A 130 -1.90 -11.64 -5.16
N ILE A 131 -2.12 -10.56 -5.89
CA ILE A 131 -1.26 -10.15 -6.99
C ILE A 131 -0.74 -8.75 -6.67
N GLU A 132 0.54 -8.67 -6.41
CA GLU A 132 1.25 -7.46 -6.06
C GLU A 132 1.79 -6.78 -7.30
N LEU A 133 1.49 -5.49 -7.40
CA LEU A 133 1.94 -4.63 -8.48
C LEU A 133 2.88 -3.56 -7.92
N GLY A 134 3.88 -3.21 -8.71
CA GLY A 134 4.71 -2.04 -8.51
C GLY A 134 5.67 -2.13 -7.35
N GLU A 135 6.36 -1.02 -7.17
CA GLU A 135 7.23 -0.77 -6.03
C GLU A 135 6.49 0.13 -5.05
N GLY A 136 6.66 -0.17 -3.77
CA GLY A 136 6.09 0.58 -2.67
C GLY A 136 6.66 2.00 -2.55
N PRO A 137 6.16 2.77 -1.58
CA PRO A 137 6.67 4.10 -1.31
C PRO A 137 8.14 4.08 -0.88
N TYR A 138 8.84 5.18 -1.12
CA TYR A 138 10.20 5.39 -0.63
C TYR A 138 10.35 6.79 -0.04
N PHE A 139 11.38 6.98 0.78
CA PHE A 139 11.57 8.20 1.54
C PHE A 139 12.83 8.95 1.11
N THR A 140 12.72 10.27 0.97
CA THR A 140 13.85 11.16 0.69
C THR A 140 13.94 12.25 1.76
N ALA A 141 15.15 12.76 2.00
CA ALA A 141 15.38 13.91 2.84
C ALA A 141 15.34 15.18 1.97
N GLU A 142 14.40 16.07 2.25
CA GLU A 142 14.17 17.33 1.54
C GLU A 142 14.25 18.55 2.48
N GLY A 143 14.16 19.75 1.91
CA GLY A 143 14.25 21.01 2.65
C GLY A 143 15.68 21.45 2.98
N ASN A 144 15.82 22.62 3.61
CA ASN A 144 17.13 23.09 4.06
C ASN A 144 17.68 22.12 5.12
N TYR A 145 18.94 21.71 4.94
CA TYR A 145 19.64 20.74 5.79
C TYR A 145 19.02 19.31 5.82
N GLY A 146 18.16 18.93 4.86
CA GLY A 146 17.58 17.58 4.81
C GLY A 146 16.63 17.28 5.97
N SER A 147 15.95 18.32 6.48
CA SER A 147 15.15 18.27 7.70
C SER A 147 13.71 17.78 7.52
N VAL A 148 13.29 17.50 6.29
CA VAL A 148 11.93 17.03 5.96
C VAL A 148 12.01 15.64 5.35
N ARG A 149 11.29 14.66 5.92
CA ARG A 149 11.07 13.36 5.28
C ARG A 149 9.96 13.51 4.25
N ALA A 150 10.28 13.37 2.97
CA ALA A 150 9.28 13.30 1.91
C ALA A 150 8.93 11.83 1.61
N THR A 151 7.64 11.52 1.57
CA THR A 151 7.12 10.23 1.13
C THR A 151 6.85 10.30 -0.37
N ASN A 152 7.48 9.42 -1.13
CA ASN A 152 7.37 9.37 -2.58
C ASN A 152 6.68 8.08 -3.02
N GLN A 153 5.89 8.17 -4.09
CA GLN A 153 5.28 7.01 -4.72
C GLN A 153 6.34 6.25 -5.53
N GLY A 154 6.36 4.92 -5.42
CA GLY A 154 7.22 4.07 -6.23
C GLY A 154 6.88 4.17 -7.72
N GLU A 155 7.86 3.88 -8.58
CA GLU A 155 7.72 3.99 -10.03
C GLU A 155 7.45 2.63 -10.68
N TYR A 156 6.30 2.50 -11.33
CA TYR A 156 5.94 1.28 -12.05
C TYR A 156 4.96 1.58 -13.19
N ALA A 157 5.07 0.80 -14.26
CA ALA A 157 4.24 0.94 -15.45
C ALA A 157 2.91 0.18 -15.33
N GLU A 158 2.88 -0.82 -14.46
CA GLU A 158 1.75 -1.74 -14.28
C GLU A 158 0.56 -1.00 -13.68
N SER A 159 -0.64 -1.34 -14.14
CA SER A 159 -1.88 -0.73 -13.68
C SER A 159 -2.98 -1.74 -13.40
N LEU A 160 -2.90 -2.93 -13.99
CA LEU A 160 -3.85 -4.01 -13.79
C LEU A 160 -3.20 -5.36 -14.08
N ALA A 161 -3.74 -6.41 -13.47
CA ALA A 161 -3.41 -7.80 -13.74
C ALA A 161 -4.63 -8.56 -14.26
N GLN A 162 -4.45 -9.37 -15.29
CA GLN A 162 -5.42 -10.34 -15.75
C GLN A 162 -4.91 -11.75 -15.45
N VAL A 163 -5.83 -12.64 -15.08
CA VAL A 163 -5.53 -14.00 -14.62
C VAL A 163 -6.14 -15.02 -15.57
N TRP A 164 -5.35 -16.04 -15.90
CA TRP A 164 -5.78 -17.25 -16.58
C TRP A 164 -5.47 -18.46 -15.71
N VAL A 165 -6.34 -19.47 -15.77
CA VAL A 165 -6.13 -20.77 -15.14
C VAL A 165 -6.33 -21.84 -16.19
N ASP A 166 -5.34 -22.71 -16.37
CA ASP A 166 -5.34 -23.80 -17.36
C ASP A 166 -5.65 -23.34 -18.80
N GLY A 167 -5.20 -22.13 -19.14
CA GLY A 167 -5.41 -21.51 -20.44
C GLY A 167 -6.73 -20.74 -20.59
N GLU A 168 -7.66 -20.86 -19.64
CA GLU A 168 -8.94 -20.17 -19.67
C GLU A 168 -8.88 -18.83 -18.91
N PRO A 169 -9.45 -17.74 -19.46
CA PRO A 169 -9.45 -16.43 -18.81
C PRO A 169 -10.38 -16.44 -17.59
N LEU A 170 -9.83 -16.09 -16.43
CA LEU A 170 -10.61 -15.88 -15.21
C LEU A 170 -11.10 -14.42 -15.11
N GLY A 171 -10.27 -13.47 -15.54
CA GLY A 171 -10.64 -12.05 -15.61
C GLY A 171 -9.58 -11.11 -15.04
N GLN A 172 -9.99 -9.87 -14.80
CA GLN A 172 -9.14 -8.83 -14.20
C GLN A 172 -9.17 -8.93 -12.66
N ALA A 173 -8.00 -8.84 -12.03
CA ALA A 173 -7.88 -8.75 -10.58
C ALA A 173 -8.28 -7.33 -10.09
N TYR A 174 -8.84 -7.27 -8.89
CA TYR A 174 -9.38 -6.03 -8.31
C TYR A 174 -8.39 -5.44 -7.31
N ARG A 175 -8.11 -4.14 -7.39
CA ARG A 175 -7.25 -3.48 -6.41
C ARG A 175 -7.91 -3.52 -5.04
N ILE A 176 -7.22 -4.05 -4.05
CA ILE A 176 -7.67 -4.10 -2.66
C ILE A 176 -6.75 -3.33 -1.71
N GLY A 177 -5.64 -2.77 -2.17
CA GLY A 177 -4.85 -1.86 -1.34
C GLY A 177 -3.83 -1.08 -2.15
N ASP A 178 -3.55 0.14 -1.70
CA ASP A 178 -2.53 1.04 -2.24
C ASP A 178 -1.55 1.40 -1.12
N THR A 179 -0.29 0.96 -1.24
CA THR A 179 0.71 1.13 -0.19
C THR A 179 1.14 2.59 -0.03
N PHE A 180 1.12 3.38 -1.10
CA PHE A 180 1.43 4.81 -1.00
C PHE A 180 0.32 5.55 -0.24
N PHE A 181 -0.94 5.25 -0.53
CA PHE A 181 -2.09 5.75 0.24
C PHE A 181 -1.94 5.40 1.72
N GLN A 182 -1.57 4.16 2.04
CA GLN A 182 -1.34 3.71 3.40
C GLN A 182 -0.11 4.36 4.07
N ALA A 183 0.90 4.76 3.31
CA ALA A 183 2.05 5.48 3.84
C ALA A 183 1.76 6.96 4.12
N ILE A 184 0.82 7.57 3.39
CA ILE A 184 0.43 8.97 3.61
C ILE A 184 -0.78 9.15 4.54
N THR A 185 -1.50 8.06 4.82
CA THR A 185 -2.66 8.06 5.71
C THR A 185 -2.48 7.10 6.88
N ARG A 186 -3.40 7.15 7.84
CA ARG A 186 -3.57 6.14 8.89
C ARG A 186 -5.06 6.04 9.20
N GLY A 187 -5.67 4.90 8.86
CA GLY A 187 -7.13 4.75 8.88
C GLY A 187 -7.84 5.85 8.05
N GLY A 188 -7.34 6.10 6.84
CA GLY A 188 -7.90 7.07 5.89
C GLY A 188 -7.62 8.56 6.17
N ARG A 189 -6.94 8.91 7.28
CA ARG A 189 -6.56 10.31 7.58
C ARG A 189 -5.11 10.57 7.24
N VAL A 190 -4.82 11.67 6.54
CA VAL A 190 -3.45 12.13 6.34
C VAL A 190 -2.73 12.29 7.69
N MET A 191 -1.54 11.69 7.81
CA MET A 191 -0.78 11.68 9.05
C MET A 191 -0.38 13.10 9.51
N ASP A 192 -0.42 13.34 10.82
CA ASP A 192 -0.10 14.68 11.39
C ASP A 192 1.33 15.11 11.08
N ASP A 193 2.26 14.18 10.94
CA ASP A 193 3.65 14.48 10.59
C ASP A 193 3.78 14.99 9.15
N ILE A 194 2.90 14.56 8.24
CA ILE A 194 2.77 15.10 6.87
C ILE A 194 2.15 16.50 6.90
N LEU A 195 1.15 16.73 7.77
CA LEU A 195 0.50 18.03 7.94
C LEU A 195 1.42 19.08 8.60
N LYS A 196 2.26 18.66 9.57
CA LYS A 196 3.21 19.52 10.29
C LYS A 196 4.54 19.68 9.55
N GLY A 197 4.93 18.68 8.75
CA GLY A 197 6.17 18.60 7.99
C GLY A 197 5.92 18.39 6.50
N LYS A 198 5.27 19.35 5.84
CA LYS A 198 5.56 19.77 4.46
C LYS A 198 6.04 18.70 3.45
N ALA A 199 5.32 17.59 3.32
CA ALA A 199 5.58 16.69 2.20
C ALA A 199 5.03 17.32 0.92
N ILE A 200 5.80 17.29 -0.16
CA ILE A 200 5.27 17.38 -1.52
C ILE A 200 4.55 16.06 -1.79
N ALA A 201 3.41 15.85 -1.12
CA ALA A 201 2.47 14.86 -1.59
C ALA A 201 2.00 15.39 -2.94
N LYS A 202 2.30 14.67 -4.02
CA LYS A 202 1.77 14.91 -5.37
C LYS A 202 0.25 14.58 -5.38
N THR A 203 -0.51 15.12 -4.43
CA THR A 203 -1.94 14.85 -4.20
C THR A 203 -2.84 15.43 -5.31
N ALA A 204 -2.29 16.01 -6.37
CA ALA A 204 -3.07 16.45 -7.52
C ALA A 204 -3.18 15.40 -8.65
N GLY A 205 -2.64 14.19 -8.48
CA GLY A 205 -2.58 13.25 -9.60
C GLY A 205 -2.36 11.78 -9.27
N ILE A 206 -2.92 11.24 -8.19
CA ILE A 206 -3.13 9.78 -8.10
C ILE A 206 -4.33 9.46 -8.98
N VAL A 207 -3.98 9.42 -10.25
CA VAL A 207 -4.74 8.84 -11.31
C VAL A 207 -4.60 7.33 -11.13
N THR A 208 -5.55 6.74 -10.41
CA THR A 208 -5.78 5.30 -10.41
C THR A 208 -5.84 4.81 -11.85
N GLY A 209 -5.29 3.61 -12.09
CA GLY A 209 -5.31 2.92 -13.36
C GLY A 209 -6.58 3.10 -14.21
N ALA A 210 -6.37 3.28 -15.52
CA ALA A 210 -7.37 3.48 -16.58
C ALA A 210 -8.34 4.69 -16.48
N ALA A 211 -8.65 5.24 -15.30
CA ALA A 211 -9.51 6.44 -15.15
C ALA A 211 -8.81 7.76 -15.55
N ALA A 212 -7.48 7.71 -15.66
CA ALA A 212 -6.57 8.75 -16.16
C ALA A 212 -7.03 9.49 -17.41
N MET A 213 -7.49 8.74 -18.41
CA MET A 213 -7.48 9.23 -19.77
C MET A 213 -8.79 9.93 -20.16
N HIS A 214 -9.84 9.78 -19.36
CA HIS A 214 -11.06 10.57 -19.56
C HIS A 214 -10.98 11.95 -18.89
N VAL A 215 -10.27 12.07 -17.76
CA VAL A 215 -10.07 13.35 -17.06
C VAL A 215 -8.93 14.15 -17.70
N GLY A 216 -7.85 13.48 -18.14
CA GLY A 216 -6.75 14.14 -18.86
C GLY A 216 -7.19 14.84 -20.14
N ARG A 217 -8.18 14.29 -20.87
CA ARG A 217 -8.74 14.95 -22.07
C ARG A 217 -9.62 16.16 -21.73
N LYS A 218 -10.41 16.10 -20.66
CA LYS A 218 -11.24 17.25 -20.22
C LYS A 218 -10.42 18.39 -19.63
N LEU A 219 -9.32 18.09 -18.94
CA LEU A 219 -8.40 19.10 -18.39
C LEU A 219 -7.56 19.78 -19.49
N LEU A 220 -7.18 19.07 -20.55
CA LEU A 220 -6.48 19.65 -21.69
C LEU A 220 -7.40 20.52 -22.59
N GLU A 221 -8.71 20.25 -22.65
CA GLU A 221 -9.66 21.06 -23.42
C GLU A 221 -10.04 22.40 -22.76
N HIS A 222 -9.81 22.58 -21.45
CA HIS A 222 -10.18 23.81 -20.72
C HIS A 222 -9.02 24.79 -20.46
N GLY A 223 -7.79 24.47 -20.89
CA GLY A 223 -6.59 25.18 -20.44
C GLY A 223 -6.00 26.26 -21.36
N ALA A 224 -6.43 26.39 -22.62
CA ALA A 224 -5.78 27.32 -23.56
C ALA A 224 -6.64 28.58 -23.81
N LYS A 225 -6.43 29.63 -23.02
CA LYS A 225 -6.85 31.00 -23.42
C LYS A 225 -5.66 31.76 -24.01
N LYS A 226 -5.73 32.07 -25.30
CA LYS A 226 -4.83 33.01 -25.99
C LYS A 226 -5.19 34.44 -25.60
N ASP A 227 -4.17 35.28 -25.37
CA ASP A 227 -4.39 36.71 -25.25
C ASP A 227 -4.58 37.37 -26.62
N SER A 228 -4.99 38.65 -26.62
CA SER A 228 -5.30 39.44 -27.82
C SER A 228 -4.08 39.83 -28.67
N LYS A 229 -2.87 39.35 -28.35
CA LYS A 229 -1.65 39.57 -29.13
C LYS A 229 -0.99 38.27 -29.61
N GLY A 230 -1.62 37.11 -29.38
CA GLY A 230 -1.21 35.84 -29.96
C GLY A 230 0.02 35.21 -29.32
N ASN A 231 0.48 35.70 -28.17
CA ASN A 231 1.55 35.07 -27.42
C ASN A 231 0.99 33.96 -26.53
N VAL A 232 1.61 32.78 -26.59
CA VAL A 232 1.37 31.70 -25.63
C VAL A 232 2.13 32.05 -24.36
N ILE A 233 1.44 32.67 -23.41
CA ILE A 233 1.97 32.81 -22.05
C ILE A 233 1.81 31.42 -21.42
N ALA A 234 2.92 30.73 -21.16
CA ALA A 234 2.94 29.57 -20.27
C ALA A 234 2.59 30.06 -18.84
N GLY A 235 1.31 30.33 -18.62
CA GLY A 235 0.76 30.83 -17.38
C GLY A 235 0.80 29.73 -16.34
N ALA A 236 1.43 30.02 -15.21
CA ALA A 236 1.50 29.18 -14.04
C ALA A 236 0.14 28.55 -13.72
N VAL A 237 0.07 27.23 -13.85
CA VAL A 237 -1.00 26.44 -13.24
C VAL A 237 -0.72 26.45 -11.74
N VAL A 238 -1.43 27.34 -11.04
CA VAL A 238 -1.61 27.27 -9.58
C VAL A 238 -2.44 26.02 -9.30
N LEU A 239 -1.77 24.91 -8.97
CA LEU A 239 -2.36 23.81 -8.22
C LEU A 239 -1.91 23.98 -6.77
N GLY A 240 -2.89 24.12 -5.87
CA GLY A 240 -2.74 24.70 -4.54
C GLY A 240 -1.85 23.92 -3.56
N VAL A 241 -1.33 24.69 -2.59
CA VAL A 241 -0.50 24.34 -1.42
C VAL A 241 1.00 24.11 -1.69
N GLY A 242 1.69 25.10 -2.26
CA GLY A 242 3.17 25.13 -2.35
C GLY A 242 3.87 26.26 -1.58
N ALA A 243 3.16 27.31 -1.14
CA ALA A 243 3.79 28.56 -0.70
C ALA A 243 4.04 28.70 0.82
N ALA A 244 3.29 28.01 1.69
CA ALA A 244 3.61 27.95 3.13
C ALA A 244 4.85 27.08 3.41
N VAL A 245 5.19 26.26 2.40
CA VAL A 245 6.34 25.39 2.08
C VAL A 245 7.73 25.75 2.62
N LEU A 246 8.06 27.03 2.57
CA LEU A 246 9.46 27.46 2.71
C LEU A 246 9.82 28.07 4.07
N LEU A 247 8.85 28.63 4.82
CA LEU A 247 9.18 29.43 6.01
C LEU A 247 9.49 28.62 7.28
N ALA A 248 8.76 27.53 7.55
CA ALA A 248 9.05 26.65 8.71
C ALA A 248 10.37 25.86 8.60
N SER A 249 10.88 25.64 7.38
CA SER A 249 12.06 24.83 7.10
C SER A 249 13.37 25.56 7.42
N LEU A 250 13.31 26.85 7.79
CA LEU A 250 14.45 27.66 8.21
C LEU A 250 14.81 27.46 9.69
N LEU A 251 14.03 26.69 10.46
CA LEU A 251 14.12 26.65 11.93
C LEU A 251 14.38 25.26 12.53
N MET A 252 14.59 24.21 11.72
CA MET A 252 14.83 22.85 12.23
C MET A 252 16.20 22.30 11.80
N ASN A 253 16.99 21.86 12.77
CA ASN A 253 18.36 21.32 12.61
C ASN A 253 18.42 19.78 12.79
N ALA A 254 17.33 19.06 12.60
CA ALA A 254 17.32 17.60 12.68
C ALA A 254 17.32 17.00 11.26
N GLU A 255 18.25 16.09 10.97
CA GLU A 255 18.23 15.29 9.73
C GLU A 255 17.01 14.35 9.73
N ALA A 256 16.31 14.27 8.60
CA ALA A 256 15.14 13.43 8.46
C ALA A 256 15.50 11.94 8.39
N ASP A 257 14.78 11.10 9.16
CA ASP A 257 14.89 9.65 9.05
C ASP A 257 14.22 9.15 7.76
N THR A 258 15.00 8.63 6.82
CA THR A 258 14.51 8.14 5.52
C THR A 258 14.45 6.62 5.43
N ARG A 259 14.61 5.90 6.55
CA ARG A 259 14.52 4.44 6.55
C ARG A 259 13.08 3.99 6.27
N GLY A 260 12.94 2.97 5.43
CA GLY A 260 11.64 2.38 5.07
C GLY A 260 11.81 1.02 4.42
N ASP A 261 10.73 0.25 4.36
CA ASP A 261 10.69 -1.04 3.68
C ASP A 261 10.43 -0.85 2.18
N VAL A 262 11.52 -0.84 1.43
CA VAL A 262 11.49 -0.68 -0.03
C VAL A 262 11.07 -1.96 -0.77
N LEU A 263 10.85 -3.07 -0.06
CA LEU A 263 10.41 -4.34 -0.64
C LEU A 263 8.89 -4.46 -0.69
N LEU A 264 8.14 -3.48 -0.18
CA LEU A 264 6.69 -3.51 -0.24
C LEU A 264 6.20 -3.26 -1.67
N PRO A 265 5.02 -3.78 -2.05
CA PRO A 265 4.43 -3.52 -3.35
C PRO A 265 3.85 -2.11 -3.42
N GLY A 266 3.63 -1.59 -4.61
CA GLY A 266 2.85 -0.36 -4.81
C GLY A 266 1.37 -0.59 -4.54
N GLU A 267 0.83 -1.68 -5.07
CA GLU A 267 -0.57 -2.07 -4.91
C GLU A 267 -0.72 -3.57 -4.66
N THR A 268 -1.78 -3.95 -3.95
CA THR A 268 -2.22 -5.36 -3.82
C THR A 268 -3.55 -5.54 -4.53
N HIS A 269 -3.60 -6.51 -5.44
CA HIS A 269 -4.79 -6.89 -6.21
C HIS A 269 -5.28 -8.28 -5.78
N LEU A 270 -6.58 -8.50 -5.90
CA LEU A 270 -7.27 -9.74 -5.52
C LEU A 270 -7.96 -10.36 -6.72
N MET A 271 -7.70 -11.64 -6.91
CA MET A 271 -8.54 -12.50 -7.73
C MET A 271 -8.89 -13.75 -6.92
N MET A 272 -10.14 -14.18 -6.98
CA MET A 272 -10.57 -15.43 -6.36
C MET A 272 -11.27 -16.30 -7.39
N ALA A 273 -11.28 -17.61 -7.14
CA ALA A 273 -11.91 -18.57 -8.03
C ALA A 273 -12.43 -19.79 -7.28
N LYS A 274 -13.36 -20.48 -7.94
CA LYS A 274 -13.74 -21.85 -7.61
C LYS A 274 -13.06 -22.79 -8.61
N LEU A 275 -12.07 -23.54 -8.14
CA LEU A 275 -11.33 -24.50 -8.94
C LEU A 275 -11.57 -25.93 -8.42
N PRO A 276 -11.62 -26.95 -9.28
CA PRO A 276 -11.68 -28.33 -8.80
C PRO A 276 -10.40 -28.68 -8.02
N PRO A 277 -10.44 -29.62 -7.05
CA PRO A 277 -9.21 -30.10 -6.40
C PRO A 277 -8.24 -30.71 -7.42
N GLY A 278 -6.95 -30.44 -7.24
CA GLY A 278 -5.89 -30.96 -8.10
C GLY A 278 -4.87 -29.91 -8.52
N LYS A 279 -4.07 -30.26 -9.54
CA LYS A 279 -3.01 -29.40 -10.06
C LYS A 279 -3.55 -28.51 -11.16
N HIS A 280 -3.27 -27.22 -11.02
CA HIS A 280 -3.61 -26.17 -11.96
C HIS A 280 -2.36 -25.39 -12.35
N THR A 281 -2.45 -24.69 -13.48
CA THR A 281 -1.44 -23.74 -13.93
C THR A 281 -2.06 -22.36 -14.03
N VAL A 282 -1.44 -21.39 -13.36
CA VAL A 282 -1.85 -20.00 -13.38
C VAL A 282 -0.92 -19.21 -14.31
N GLU A 283 -1.52 -18.32 -15.10
CA GLU A 283 -0.82 -17.29 -15.85
C GLU A 283 -1.36 -15.92 -15.44
N VAL A 284 -0.44 -14.99 -15.19
CA VAL A 284 -0.77 -13.59 -14.88
C VAL A 284 -0.12 -12.69 -15.91
N ARG A 285 -0.93 -11.86 -16.57
CA ARG A 285 -0.48 -10.81 -17.48
C ARG A 285 -0.71 -9.45 -16.85
N TYR A 286 0.32 -8.62 -16.90
CA TYR A 286 0.28 -7.25 -16.40
C TYR A 286 0.10 -6.30 -17.58
N TYR A 287 -0.65 -5.23 -17.36
CA TYR A 287 -0.89 -4.21 -18.38
C TYR A 287 -0.62 -2.83 -17.82
N ASP A 288 -0.19 -1.92 -18.69
CA ASP A 288 0.00 -0.52 -18.33
C ASP A 288 -1.32 0.27 -18.30
N GLY A 289 -1.24 1.52 -17.88
CA GLY A 289 -2.39 2.44 -17.85
C GLY A 289 -3.04 2.72 -19.22
N TYR A 290 -2.41 2.30 -20.32
CA TYR A 290 -2.95 2.39 -21.69
C TYR A 290 -3.55 1.05 -22.18
N GLY A 291 -3.59 0.03 -21.33
CA GLY A 291 -4.07 -1.31 -21.68
C GLY A 291 -3.10 -2.10 -22.56
N ARG A 292 -1.83 -1.70 -22.63
CA ARG A 292 -0.79 -2.45 -23.34
C ARG A 292 -0.19 -3.47 -22.40
N GLU A 293 -0.06 -4.70 -22.87
CA GLU A 293 0.54 -5.77 -22.07
C GLU A 293 2.04 -5.55 -21.85
N LEU A 294 2.47 -5.64 -20.60
CA LEU A 294 3.86 -5.65 -20.15
C LEU A 294 4.39 -7.09 -20.23
N ARG A 295 4.70 -7.53 -21.46
CA ARG A 295 5.04 -8.93 -21.77
C ARG A 295 6.26 -9.46 -21.03
N ASP A 296 7.20 -8.59 -20.68
CA ASP A 296 8.41 -8.89 -19.91
C ASP A 296 8.11 -9.23 -18.43
N MET A 297 6.96 -8.79 -17.92
CA MET A 297 6.49 -9.07 -16.56
C MET A 297 5.54 -10.26 -16.50
N ARG A 298 5.16 -10.84 -17.65
CA ARG A 298 4.21 -11.96 -17.70
C ARG A 298 4.75 -13.16 -16.92
N GLN A 299 3.93 -13.68 -16.02
CA GLN A 299 4.24 -14.91 -15.27
C GLN A 299 3.41 -16.06 -15.84
N GLN A 300 4.08 -17.12 -16.30
CA GLN A 300 3.46 -18.27 -16.96
C GLN A 300 3.77 -19.55 -16.23
N ASN A 301 2.87 -20.54 -16.34
CA ASN A 301 3.03 -21.87 -15.77
C ASN A 301 3.30 -21.83 -14.25
N VAL A 302 2.70 -20.87 -13.54
CA VAL A 302 2.79 -20.82 -12.08
C VAL A 302 2.00 -22.00 -11.53
N PRO A 303 2.62 -22.95 -10.82
CA PRO A 303 1.90 -24.10 -10.30
C PRO A 303 0.96 -23.67 -9.16
N LEU A 304 -0.25 -24.21 -9.17
CA LEU A 304 -1.23 -24.07 -8.11
C LEU A 304 -1.79 -25.45 -7.77
N GLU A 305 -1.73 -25.84 -6.50
CA GLU A 305 -2.32 -27.08 -6.01
C GLU A 305 -3.55 -26.75 -5.16
N VAL A 306 -4.72 -27.13 -5.65
CA VAL A 306 -6.00 -26.90 -4.97
C VAL A 306 -6.32 -28.12 -4.10
N PRO A 307 -6.41 -27.97 -2.78
CA PRO A 307 -6.63 -29.10 -1.89
C PRO A 307 -8.07 -29.63 -1.99
N GLU A 308 -8.29 -30.86 -1.53
CA GLU A 308 -9.65 -31.43 -1.42
C GLU A 308 -10.52 -30.67 -0.39
N ARG A 309 -9.88 -30.06 0.60
CA ARG A 309 -10.52 -29.25 1.64
C ARG A 309 -9.67 -28.02 1.97
N GLY A 310 -10.35 -26.90 2.21
CA GLY A 310 -9.72 -25.62 2.52
C GLY A 310 -9.39 -24.83 1.27
N ASP A 311 -8.62 -23.77 1.45
CA ASP A 311 -8.27 -22.85 0.38
C ASP A 311 -6.86 -23.08 -0.16
N ALA A 312 -6.74 -22.92 -1.48
CA ALA A 312 -5.45 -22.66 -2.12
C ALA A 312 -5.15 -21.17 -2.08
N THR A 313 -3.94 -20.79 -1.69
CA THR A 313 -3.46 -19.41 -1.77
C THR A 313 -2.31 -19.29 -2.75
N LEU A 314 -2.24 -18.15 -3.45
CA LEU A 314 -1.13 -17.83 -4.33
C LEU A 314 -0.79 -16.35 -4.17
N LEU A 315 0.47 -16.05 -3.84
CA LEU A 315 1.00 -14.69 -3.81
C LEU A 315 1.97 -14.51 -4.99
N LEU A 316 1.68 -13.54 -5.85
CA LEU A 316 2.48 -13.23 -7.04
C LEU A 316 2.88 -11.78 -7.03
N ARG A 317 4.11 -11.48 -7.47
CA ARG A 317 4.58 -10.11 -7.65
C ARG A 317 5.02 -9.89 -9.09
N SER A 318 4.56 -8.80 -9.70
CA SER A 318 4.90 -8.41 -11.08
C SER A 318 6.40 -8.28 -11.32
N LYS A 319 7.13 -7.75 -10.33
CA LYS A 319 8.59 -7.69 -10.27
C LYS A 319 9.12 -8.66 -9.19
N PRO A 320 9.34 -9.94 -9.49
CA PRO A 320 9.84 -10.91 -8.51
C PRO A 320 11.32 -10.70 -8.14
N ARG A 321 12.03 -9.79 -8.84
CA ARG A 321 13.42 -9.44 -8.58
C ARG A 321 13.49 -7.98 -8.14
N TYR A 322 13.48 -7.76 -6.83
CA TYR A 322 13.92 -6.47 -6.31
C TYR A 322 15.44 -6.39 -6.46
N VAL A 323 15.91 -5.48 -7.30
CA VAL A 323 17.31 -5.08 -7.33
C VAL A 323 17.38 -3.84 -6.46
N VAL A 324 18.02 -3.93 -5.30
CA VAL A 324 18.40 -2.74 -4.53
C VAL A 324 19.17 -1.84 -5.51
N PRO A 325 18.70 -0.62 -5.81
CA PRO A 325 19.39 0.24 -6.77
C PRO A 325 20.86 0.37 -6.34
N ASP A 326 21.78 -0.01 -7.23
CA ASP A 326 23.21 0.29 -7.13
C ASP A 326 23.40 1.81 -7.25
N SER A 327 22.96 2.58 -6.26
CA SER A 327 23.53 3.89 -6.04
C SER A 327 24.72 3.66 -5.11
N ASP A 328 25.90 4.11 -5.54
CA ASP A 328 27.16 4.01 -4.78
C ASP A 328 27.08 4.62 -3.36
N VAL A 329 25.97 5.31 -3.04
CA VAL A 329 25.63 5.86 -1.73
C VAL A 329 25.23 4.77 -0.73
N TRP A 330 24.50 3.72 -1.14
CA TRP A 330 24.04 2.65 -0.23
C TRP A 330 25.13 1.65 0.17
N ARG A 331 26.24 1.60 -0.57
CA ARG A 331 27.35 0.67 -0.30
C ARG A 331 28.10 1.00 0.99
N ASN A 332 28.12 2.26 1.39
CA ASN A 332 28.85 2.71 2.57
C ASN A 332 28.03 2.62 3.86
N GLU A 333 26.73 2.35 3.76
CA GLU A 333 25.83 2.30 4.93
C GLU A 333 25.14 0.95 5.13
N ASN A 334 25.34 -0.04 4.24
CA ASN A 334 24.70 -1.36 4.38
C ASN A 334 25.18 -2.08 5.67
N PRO A 335 24.33 -2.20 6.71
CA PRO A 335 24.70 -2.82 7.98
C PRO A 335 24.80 -4.36 7.89
N TYR A 336 24.44 -4.95 6.75
CA TYR A 336 24.45 -6.38 6.48
C TYR A 336 25.62 -6.85 5.59
N ALA A 337 26.51 -5.95 5.17
CA ALA A 337 27.65 -6.27 4.30
C ALA A 337 28.66 -7.26 4.93
N GLY A 338 28.54 -7.56 6.23
CA GLY A 338 29.45 -8.41 6.98
C GLY A 338 28.99 -9.85 7.24
N MET A 339 27.78 -10.27 6.85
CA MET A 339 27.35 -11.66 7.02
C MET A 339 27.64 -12.46 5.75
N LYS A 340 28.81 -13.10 5.72
CA LYS A 340 29.15 -14.19 4.80
C LYS A 340 29.37 -15.48 5.57
#